data_AF-A0A8P4G3B6-F1
#
_entry.id   AF-A0A8P4G3B6-F1
#
_cell.length_a   1.000
_cell.length_b   1.000
_cell.length_c   1.000
_cell.angle_alpha   90.00
_cell.angle_beta   90.00
_cell.angle_gamma   90.00
#
_symmetry.space_group_name_H-M   'P 1'
#
loop_
_entity.id
_entity.type
_entity.pdbx_description
1 polymer ?
#
loop_
_entity_poly.entity_id
_entity_poly.type
_entity_poly.pdbx_seq_one_letter_code
_entity_poly.pdbx_strand_id
1 'polypeptide(L)'
;MWYEILPSFGVMAVCLMIPGIATTHIHRFTNGGKEKRSARSPWQWSLIQRDIRVSGTGKHFDAKVSVHISIGRQRAEMQLLPAQLICEA
;
A
#
# COMPACT_ATOMS: atom_id res chain seq x y z
N MET A 1 13.07 -3.43 -38.55
CA MET A 1 13.06 -4.91 -38.52
C MET A 1 13.93 -5.54 -37.42
N TRP A 2 14.22 -4.81 -36.34
CA TRP A 2 14.69 -5.36 -35.06
C TRP A 2 13.86 -4.78 -33.92
N TYR A 3 13.41 -3.53 -34.08
CA TYR A 3 12.47 -2.85 -33.18
C TYR A 3 11.06 -3.47 -33.09
N GLU A 4 10.66 -4.37 -34.00
CA GLU A 4 9.35 -5.05 -33.99
C GLU A 4 9.13 -5.92 -32.72
N ILE A 5 10.20 -6.30 -32.02
CA ILE A 5 10.12 -7.03 -30.74
C ILE A 5 9.85 -6.11 -29.54
N LEU A 6 10.21 -4.82 -29.64
CA LEU A 6 10.10 -3.87 -28.55
C LEU A 6 8.64 -3.61 -28.10
N PRO A 7 7.63 -3.55 -28.99
CA PRO A 7 6.24 -3.44 -28.58
C PRO A 7 5.79 -4.62 -27.74
N SER A 8 6.13 -5.85 -28.15
CA SER A 8 5.72 -7.06 -27.44
C SER A 8 6.41 -7.16 -26.06
N PHE A 9 7.71 -6.82 -26.00
CA PHE A 9 8.44 -6.75 -24.73
C PHE A 9 7.94 -5.62 -23.82
N GLY A 10 7.60 -4.46 -24.38
CA GLY A 10 7.06 -3.32 -23.64
C GLY A 10 5.70 -3.63 -23.02
N VAL A 11 4.79 -4.27 -23.77
CA VAL A 11 3.48 -4.69 -23.24
C VAL A 11 3.64 -5.71 -22.10
N MET A 12 4.54 -6.68 -22.24
CA MET A 12 4.84 -7.63 -21.17
C MET A 12 5.41 -6.95 -19.92
N ALA A 13 6.37 -6.03 -20.11
CA ALA A 13 6.97 -5.29 -18.99
C ALA A 13 5.93 -4.44 -18.25
N VAL A 14 5.06 -3.73 -18.97
CA VAL A 14 3.99 -2.92 -18.37
C VAL A 14 3.01 -3.81 -17.60
N CYS A 15 2.57 -4.92 -18.21
CA CYS A 15 1.67 -5.88 -17.57
C CYS A 15 2.23 -6.41 -16.24
N LEU A 16 3.54 -6.67 -16.16
CA LEU A 16 4.22 -7.12 -14.94
C LEU A 16 4.50 -5.99 -13.93
N MET A 17 4.69 -4.74 -14.40
CA MET A 17 4.90 -3.60 -13.50
C MET A 17 3.63 -3.15 -12.79
N ILE A 18 2.47 -3.21 -13.45
CA ILE A 18 1.17 -2.81 -12.90
C ILE A 18 0.87 -3.46 -11.52
N PRO A 19 0.96 -4.79 -11.34
CA PRO A 19 0.67 -5.40 -10.05
C PRO A 19 1.67 -4.98 -8.96
N GLY A 20 2.94 -4.75 -9.32
CA GLY A 20 3.95 -4.25 -8.38
C GLY A 20 3.59 -2.85 -7.86
N ILE A 21 3.28 -1.92 -8.77
CA ILE A 21 2.91 -0.55 -8.40
C ILE A 21 1.59 -0.56 -7.62
N ALA A 22 0.56 -1.24 -8.12
CA ALA A 22 -0.75 -1.33 -7.48
C ALA A 22 -0.67 -1.87 -6.05
N THR A 23 0.09 -2.95 -5.81
CA THR A 23 0.21 -3.54 -4.47
C THR A 23 0.92 -2.62 -3.48
N THR A 24 1.94 -1.87 -3.90
CA THR A 24 2.57 -0.86 -3.02
C THR A 24 1.61 0.25 -2.63
N HIS A 25 0.78 0.73 -3.55
CA HIS A 25 -0.23 1.75 -3.24
C HIS A 25 -1.31 1.21 -2.30
N ILE A 26 -1.80 -0.01 -2.54
CA ILE A 26 -2.80 -0.66 -1.67
C ILE A 26 -2.25 -0.91 -0.26
N HIS A 27 -1.00 -1.37 -0.15
CA HIS A 27 -0.36 -1.58 1.16
C HIS A 27 -0.17 -0.27 1.92
N ARG A 28 0.19 0.82 1.24
CA ARG A 28 0.31 2.14 1.88
C ARG A 28 -1.06 2.69 2.29
N PHE A 29 -2.09 2.50 1.46
CA PHE A 29 -3.45 2.95 1.77
C PHE A 29 -4.03 2.22 3.00
N THR A 30 -3.91 0.90 3.05
CA THR A 30 -4.50 0.07 4.12
C THR A 30 -3.78 0.21 5.46
N ASN A 31 -2.49 0.60 5.48
CA ASN A 31 -1.67 0.72 6.69
C ASN A 31 -1.41 2.17 7.12
N GLY A 32 -2.26 3.12 6.72
CA GLY A 32 -2.19 4.52 7.17
C GLY A 32 -0.98 5.28 6.64
N GLY A 33 -0.57 5.01 5.40
CA GLY A 33 0.56 5.64 4.73
C GLY A 33 1.93 5.00 5.00
N LYS A 34 1.96 3.93 5.81
CA LYS A 34 3.18 3.19 6.18
C LYS A 34 3.30 1.90 5.38
N GLU A 35 4.52 1.35 5.34
CA GLU A 35 4.77 0.05 4.72
C GLU A 35 4.10 -1.08 5.52
N LYS A 36 3.65 -2.14 4.84
CA LYS A 36 3.05 -3.29 5.51
C LYS A 36 4.11 -4.01 6.35
N ARG A 37 3.86 -4.17 7.65
CA ARG A 37 4.77 -4.88 8.55
C ARG A 37 4.78 -6.38 8.23
N SER A 38 5.95 -6.94 7.93
CA SER A 38 6.14 -8.38 7.71
C SER A 38 6.36 -9.11 9.04
N ALA A 39 5.61 -10.18 9.29
CA ALA A 39 5.68 -11.00 10.50
C ALA A 39 6.19 -12.41 10.17
N ARG A 40 7.48 -12.52 9.82
CA ARG A 40 8.13 -13.80 9.50
C ARG A 40 8.51 -14.60 10.73
N SER A 41 8.77 -13.93 11.86
CA SER A 41 9.13 -14.56 13.13
C SER A 41 7.98 -14.47 14.15
N PRO A 42 7.78 -15.48 15.01
CA PRO A 42 6.78 -15.43 16.10
C PRO A 42 6.93 -14.20 17.00
N TRP A 43 8.17 -13.75 17.22
CA TRP A 43 8.44 -12.54 18.00
C TRP A 43 7.84 -11.29 17.35
N GLN A 44 7.92 -11.17 16.03
CA GLN A 44 7.35 -10.05 15.28
C GLN A 44 5.81 -10.04 15.38
N TRP A 45 5.18 -11.22 15.41
CA TRP A 45 3.74 -11.35 15.61
C TRP A 45 3.31 -10.93 17.02
N SER A 46 4.05 -11.35 18.05
CA SER A 46 3.81 -10.91 19.43
C SER A 46 3.89 -9.40 19.60
N LEU A 47 4.80 -8.73 18.88
CA LEU A 47 4.90 -7.27 18.85
C LEU A 47 3.69 -6.61 18.15
N ILE A 48 3.21 -7.18 17.04
CA ILE A 48 1.99 -6.67 16.37
C ILE A 48 0.79 -6.75 17.31
N GLN A 49 0.61 -7.86 18.02
CA GLN A 49 -0.47 -8.01 19.00
C GLN A 49 -0.33 -7.05 20.19
N ARG A 50 0.90 -6.73 20.59
CA ARG A 50 1.14 -5.68 21.60
C ARG A 50 0.69 -4.32 21.07
N ASP A 51 1.06 -3.96 19.85
CA ASP A 51 0.70 -2.66 19.26
C ASP A 51 -0.82 -2.51 19.11
N ILE A 52 -1.54 -3.59 18.74
CA ILE A 52 -3.01 -3.62 18.71
C ILE A 52 -3.63 -3.34 20.09
N ARG A 53 -3.05 -3.90 21.16
CA ARG A 53 -3.53 -3.68 22.54
C ARG A 53 -3.21 -2.28 23.04
N VAL A 54 -2.07 -1.71 22.65
CA VAL A 54 -1.60 -0.40 23.11
C VAL A 54 -2.25 0.76 22.35
N SER A 55 -2.60 0.56 21.07
CA SER A 55 -3.18 1.61 20.23
C SER A 55 -4.55 2.05 20.73
N GLY A 56 -5.37 1.15 21.27
CA GLY A 56 -6.72 1.45 21.76
C GLY A 56 -7.77 1.58 20.64
N THR A 57 -7.32 1.77 19.41
CA THR A 57 -8.12 1.76 18.16
C THR A 57 -8.27 0.35 17.57
N GLY A 58 -7.60 -0.66 18.13
CA GLY A 58 -7.59 -2.04 17.63
C GLY A 58 -6.82 -2.22 16.31
N LYS A 59 -6.14 -1.18 15.83
CA LYS A 59 -5.34 -1.17 14.60
C LYS A 59 -3.87 -1.14 14.95
N HIS A 60 -3.06 -1.95 14.27
CA HIS A 60 -1.62 -2.10 14.55
C HIS A 60 -0.75 -0.98 13.97
N PHE A 61 -1.20 -0.30 12.92
CA PHE A 61 -0.43 0.76 12.25
C PHE A 61 -0.54 2.14 12.93
N ASP A 62 -1.48 2.27 13.87
CA ASP A 62 -1.72 3.47 14.65
C ASP A 62 -0.73 3.54 15.82
N ALA A 63 0.34 4.32 15.62
CA ALA A 63 1.43 4.43 16.57
C ALA A 63 1.17 5.61 17.51
N LYS A 64 1.07 5.34 18.82
CA LYS A 64 0.76 6.32 19.86
C LYS A 64 1.65 7.57 19.85
N VAL A 65 2.93 7.39 19.49
CA VAL A 65 3.96 8.45 19.54
C VAL A 65 4.07 9.23 18.20
N SER A 66 3.41 8.79 17.13
CA SER A 66 3.62 9.29 15.76
C SER A 66 2.71 10.44 15.34
N VAL A 67 2.10 11.17 16.28
CA VAL A 67 1.05 12.17 16.00
C VAL A 67 1.58 13.43 15.26
N HIS A 68 2.89 13.58 15.03
CA HIS A 68 3.46 14.82 14.48
C HIS A 68 3.79 14.84 12.96
N ILE A 69 3.73 13.72 12.21
CA ILE A 69 4.35 13.67 10.85
C ILE A 69 3.39 13.32 9.69
N SER A 70 2.21 12.74 9.92
CA SER A 70 1.46 12.06 8.83
C SER A 70 0.18 12.74 8.32
N ILE A 71 -0.26 13.88 8.89
CA ILE A 71 -1.51 14.56 8.49
C ILE A 71 -1.36 15.48 7.25
N GLY A 72 -0.14 15.75 6.77
CA GLY A 72 0.10 16.76 5.74
C GLY A 72 0.15 16.33 4.27
N ARG A 73 0.09 15.02 3.91
CA ARG A 73 0.47 14.58 2.54
C ARG A 73 -0.32 13.40 1.96
N GLN A 74 -1.62 13.27 2.20
CA GLN A 74 -2.46 12.30 1.47
C GLN A 74 -3.79 12.88 0.96
N ARG A 75 -4.10 14.14 1.29
CA ARG A 75 -5.34 14.81 0.85
C ARG A 75 -5.26 15.40 -0.57
N ALA A 76 -4.09 15.39 -1.21
CA ALA A 76 -3.91 15.97 -2.55
C ALA A 76 -4.10 14.96 -3.70
N GLU A 77 -4.02 13.66 -3.45
CA GLU A 77 -4.13 12.61 -4.50
C GLU A 77 -5.50 11.89 -4.49
N MET A 78 -6.36 12.19 -3.52
CA MET A 78 -7.65 11.53 -3.29
C MET A 78 -8.82 12.21 -4.05
N GLN A 79 -8.58 12.79 -5.23
CA GLN A 79 -9.68 13.37 -6.05
C GLN A 79 -9.91 12.69 -7.41
N LEU A 80 -9.11 11.71 -7.85
CA LEU A 80 -9.28 11.17 -9.21
C LEU A 80 -9.62 9.68 -9.37
N LEU A 81 -9.45 8.80 -8.38
CA LEU A 81 -9.49 7.35 -8.67
C LEU A 81 -10.09 6.46 -7.56
N PRO A 82 -11.36 6.68 -7.16
CA PRO A 82 -12.17 5.49 -6.88
C PRO A 82 -13.63 5.52 -7.38
N ALA A 83 -14.01 6.47 -8.24
CA ALA A 83 -15.38 6.48 -8.80
C ALA A 83 -15.57 5.59 -10.06
N GLN A 84 -14.50 5.08 -10.67
CA GLN A 84 -14.58 4.40 -11.98
C GLN A 84 -14.58 2.87 -11.94
N LEU A 85 -14.40 2.22 -10.78
CA LEU A 85 -14.23 0.74 -10.75
C LEU A 85 -15.30 -0.03 -9.97
N ILE A 86 -16.37 0.62 -9.48
CA ILE A 86 -17.49 -0.06 -8.80
C ILE A 86 -18.77 -0.01 -9.65
N CYS A 87 -18.78 0.68 -10.80
CA CYS A 87 -19.94 0.74 -11.72
C CYS A 87 -19.82 -0.10 -13.00
N GLU A 88 -18.73 -0.85 -13.21
CA GLU A 88 -18.55 -1.72 -14.40
C GLU A 88 -18.37 -3.22 -14.07
N ALA A 89 -18.84 -3.68 -12.91
CA ALA A 89 -18.91 -5.12 -12.58
C ALA A 89 -20.25 -5.50 -11.96
#